data_AF-A0A2V7FUM3-F1
#
_entry.id   AF-A0A2V7FUM3-F1
#
_cell.length_a   1.000
_cell.length_b   1.000
_cell.length_c   1.000
_cell.angle_alpha   90.00
_cell.angle_beta   90.00
_cell.angle_gamma   90.00
#
_symmetry.space_group_name_H-M   'P 1'
#
loop_
_entity.id
_entity.type
_entity.pdbx_description
1 polymer ?
#
loop_
_entity_poly.entity_id
_entity_poly.type
_entity_poly.pdbx_seq_one_letter_code
_entity_poly.pdbx_strand_id
1 'polypeptide(L)' 'MSPHLDATVRLDLTVRLLSTRSGATLWRSSAWATDKVGQVGLVDGQLFFGAKDPKQAYGRMVNRLVELVTEDLRPTWRQP' A
#
# COMPACT_ATOMS: atom_id res chain seq x y z
N MET A 1 -8.56 29.73 -2.12
CA MET A 1 -8.19 28.37 -1.67
C MET A 1 -9.18 27.94 -0.61
N SER A 2 -9.89 26.84 -0.85
CA SER A 2 -10.82 26.26 0.13
C SER A 2 -10.07 25.34 1.10
N PRO A 3 -10.26 25.46 2.42
CA PRO A 3 -9.65 24.55 3.38
C PRO A 3 -10.20 23.14 3.18
N HIS A 4 -9.31 22.14 3.24
CA HIS A 4 -9.65 20.72 3.20
C HIS A 4 -8.74 19.93 4.15
N LEU A 5 -9.26 18.83 4.66
CA LEU A 5 -8.59 17.87 5.53
C LEU A 5 -8.75 16.47 4.93
N ASP A 6 -7.66 15.73 4.83
CA ASP A 6 -7.65 14.35 4.34
C ASP A 6 -7.41 13.36 5.48
N ALA A 7 -8.07 12.21 5.42
CA ALA A 7 -7.78 11.04 6.23
C ALA A 7 -7.06 10.00 5.36
N THR A 8 -5.82 9.70 5.72
CA THR A 8 -4.95 8.76 5.01
C THR A 8 -4.64 7.56 5.88
N VAL A 9 -4.58 6.39 5.26
CA VAL A 9 -4.11 5.15 5.88
C VAL A 9 -2.75 4.80 5.30
N ARG A 10 -1.86 4.26 6.13
CA ARG A 10 -0.56 3.70 5.73
C ARG A 10 -0.51 2.22 6.07
N LEU A 11 0.08 1.44 5.17
CA LEU A 11 0.43 0.05 5.40
C LEU A 11 1.91 -0.17 5.11
N ASP A 12 2.54 -0.97 5.96
CA ASP A 12 3.93 -1.42 5.83
C ASP A 12 3.94 -2.95 5.78
N LEU A 13 4.65 -3.54 4.83
CA LEU A 13 4.80 -4.97 4.67
C LEU A 13 6.29 -5.34 4.66
N THR A 14 6.68 -6.29 5.51
CA THR A 14 8.01 -6.89 5.52
C THR A 14 7.89 -8.39 5.34
N VAL A 15 8.69 -8.96 4.44
CA VAL A 15 8.67 -10.38 4.09
C VAL A 15 10.07 -10.99 4.15
N ARG A 16 10.14 -12.28 4.45
CA ARG A 16 11.38 -13.08 4.45
C ARG A 16 11.11 -14.43 3.80
N LEU A 17 12.04 -14.88 2.96
CA LEU A 17 12.12 -16.26 2.50
C LEU A 17 13.07 -17.02 3.44
N LEU A 18 12.62 -18.15 3.97
CA LEU A 18 13.38 -18.96 4.92
C LEU A 18 13.74 -20.31 4.31
N SER A 19 14.96 -20.77 4.60
CA SER A 19 15.37 -22.16 4.36
C SER A 19 14.56 -23.08 5.26
N THR A 20 13.85 -24.05 4.67
CA THR A 20 13.07 -25.04 5.44
C THR A 20 13.98 -26.03 6.18
N ARG A 21 15.21 -26.22 5.73
CA ARG A 21 16.19 -27.12 6.35
C ARG A 21 16.86 -26.50 7.58
N SER A 22 17.24 -25.23 7.48
CA SER A 22 18.09 -24.57 8.49
C SER A 22 17.43 -23.40 9.21
N GLY A 23 16.25 -22.94 8.75
CA GLY A 23 15.59 -21.73 9.26
C GLY A 23 16.28 -20.41 8.88
N ALA A 24 17.42 -20.47 8.16
CA ALA A 24 18.16 -19.29 7.74
C ALA A 24 17.37 -18.42 6.75
N THR A 25 17.54 -17.09 6.81
CA THR A 25 16.97 -16.18 5.80
C THR A 25 17.72 -16.32 4.49
N LEU A 26 17.00 -16.66 3.43
CA LEU A 26 17.54 -16.70 2.08
C LEU A 26 17.38 -15.36 1.37
N TRP A 27 16.30 -14.63 1.67
CA TRP A 27 15.99 -13.35 1.06
C TRP A 27 15.01 -12.56 1.94
N ARG A 28 14.98 -11.23 1.79
CA ARG A 28 14.05 -10.33 2.48
C ARG A 28 13.71 -9.13 1.60
N SER A 29 12.51 -8.59 1.78
CA SER A 29 12.10 -7.31 1.20
C SER A 29 11.07 -6.61 2.09
N SER A 30 10.89 -5.32 1.88
CA SER A 30 9.90 -4.51 2.56
C SER A 30 9.40 -3.40 1.66
N ALA A 31 8.10 -3.08 1.76
CA ALA A 31 7.47 -1.98 1.04
C ALA A 31 6.42 -1.29 1.91
N TRP A 32 6.03 -0.09 1.53
CA TRP A 32 4.95 0.66 2.17
C TRP A 32 4.05 1.32 1.13
N ALA A 33 2.80 1.57 1.51
CA ALA A 33 1.81 2.22 0.66
C ALA A 33 0.87 3.09 1.51
N THR A 34 0.30 4.11 0.89
CA THR A 34 -0.73 4.97 1.49
C THR A 34 -1.95 5.07 0.58
N ASP A 35 -3.15 5.19 1.16
CA ASP A 35 -4.39 5.49 0.42
C ASP A 35 -5.28 6.44 1.22
N LYS A 36 -6.03 7.29 0.53
CA LYS A 36 -6.97 8.24 1.12
C LYS A 36 -8.29 7.54 1.38
N VAL A 37 -8.72 7.47 2.64
CA VAL A 37 -9.98 6.85 3.07
C VAL A 37 -11.06 7.86 3.42
N GLY A 38 -10.70 9.13 3.60
CA GLY A 38 -11.67 10.18 3.85
C GLY A 38 -11.15 11.56 3.47
N GLN A 39 -12.08 12.48 3.24
CA GLN A 39 -11.82 13.87 2.96
C GLN A 39 -12.96 14.72 3.51
N VAL A 40 -12.60 15.86 4.10
CA VAL A 40 -13.51 16.93 4.48
C VAL A 40 -13.07 18.20 3.74
N GLY A 41 -14.00 18.91 3.11
CA GLY A 41 -13.71 20.16 2.40
C GLY A 41 -14.76 21.23 2.66
N LEU A 42 -14.37 22.50 2.53
CA LEU A 42 -15.30 23.64 2.60
C LEU A 42 -15.43 24.28 1.22
N VAL A 43 -16.57 24.14 0.55
CA VAL A 43 -16.83 24.78 -0.75
C VAL A 43 -18.01 25.72 -0.58
N ASP A 44 -17.84 26.99 -0.93
CA ASP A 44 -18.87 28.04 -0.83
C ASP A 44 -19.54 28.13 0.56
N GLY A 45 -18.77 27.90 1.62
CA GLY A 45 -19.25 27.95 3.01
C GLY A 45 -20.00 26.69 3.47
N GLN A 46 -20.17 25.69 2.60
CA GLN A 46 -20.75 24.39 2.94
C GLN A 46 -19.65 23.34 3.19
N LEU A 47 -19.87 22.51 4.20
CA LEU A 47 -19.03 21.36 4.51
C LEU A 47 -19.40 20.17 3.62
N PHE A 48 -18.40 19.61 2.96
CA PHE A 48 -18.49 18.39 2.16
C PHE A 48 -17.69 17.28 2.83
N PHE A 49 -18.33 16.13 3.03
CA PHE A 49 -17.73 14.93 3.60
C PHE A 49 -17.75 13.81 2.58
N GLY A 50 -16.59 13.22 2.30
CA GLY A 50 -16.46 12.02 1.48
C GLY A 50 -15.63 10.98 2.21
N ALA A 51 -16.16 9.77 2.38
CA ALA A 51 -15.43 8.64 2.95
C ALA A 51 -15.50 7.45 2.00
N LYS A 52 -14.34 6.83 1.73
CA LYS A 52 -14.25 5.53 1.08
C LYS A 52 -14.28 4.45 2.16
N ASP A 53 -14.87 3.30 1.86
CA ASP A 53 -14.78 2.13 2.74
C ASP A 53 -13.30 1.78 2.99
N PRO A 54 -12.81 1.88 4.25
CA PRO A 54 -11.44 1.55 4.56
C PRO A 54 -11.07 0.14 4.15
N LYS A 55 -12.00 -0.82 4.23
CA LYS A 55 -11.76 -2.23 3.86
C LYS A 55 -11.38 -2.39 2.38
N GLN A 56 -12.00 -1.62 1.50
CA GLN A 56 -11.66 -1.63 0.08
C GLN A 56 -10.29 -0.98 -0.19
N ALA A 57 -9.94 0.09 0.54
CA ALA A 57 -8.62 0.71 0.45
C ALA A 57 -7.53 -0.28 0.90
N TYR A 58 -7.73 -0.98 2.04
CA TYR A 58 -6.81 -2.01 2.52
C TYR A 58 -6.57 -3.11 1.48
N GLY A 59 -7.62 -3.65 0.84
CA GLY A 59 -7.48 -4.72 -0.16
C GLY A 59 -6.58 -4.32 -1.35
N ARG A 60 -6.77 -3.11 -1.89
CA ARG A 60 -5.93 -2.59 -2.99
C ARG A 60 -4.49 -2.37 -2.55
N MET A 61 -4.29 -1.80 -1.36
CA MET A 61 -2.96 -1.53 -0.82
C MET A 61 -2.19 -2.83 -0.55
N VAL A 62 -2.85 -3.88 -0.04
CA VAL A 62 -2.24 -5.20 0.17
C VAL A 62 -1.77 -5.79 -1.16
N ASN A 63 -2.62 -5.80 -2.19
CA ASN A 63 -2.22 -6.30 -3.51
C ASN A 63 -1.00 -5.55 -4.05
N ARG A 64 -1.00 -4.21 -3.94
CA ARG A 64 0.13 -3.38 -4.35
C ARG A 64 1.41 -3.70 -3.56
N LEU A 65 1.30 -3.92 -2.25
CA LEU A 65 2.44 -4.27 -1.41
C LEU A 65 3.01 -5.64 -1.78
N VAL A 66 2.15 -6.63 -2.02
CA VAL A 66 2.58 -7.95 -2.51
C VAL A 66 3.31 -7.82 -3.84
N GLU A 67 2.80 -7.00 -4.75
CA GLU A 67 3.48 -6.75 -6.02
C GLU A 67 4.88 -6.16 -5.84
N LEU A 68 5.00 -5.14 -4.99
CA LEU A 68 6.25 -4.43 -4.71
C LEU A 68 7.28 -5.33 -4.02
N VAL A 69 6.88 -6.05 -2.98
CA VAL A 69 7.85 -6.89 -2.26
C VAL A 69 8.33 -8.05 -3.12
N THR A 70 7.53 -8.54 -4.08
CA THR A 70 7.89 -9.68 -4.94
C THR A 70 8.55 -9.29 -6.26
N GLU A 71 8.79 -8.00 -6.51
CA GLU A 71 9.29 -7.50 -7.80
C GLU A 71 10.58 -8.22 -8.26
N ASP A 72 11.54 -8.39 -7.35
CA ASP A 72 12.83 -9.05 -7.62
C ASP A 72 12.71 -10.53 -8.01
N LEU A 73 11.61 -11.19 -7.67
CA LEU A 73 11.38 -12.61 -7.92
C LEU A 73 10.61 -12.86 -9.22
N ARG A 74 10.21 -11.79 -9.92
CA ARG A 74 9.43 -11.90 -11.15
C ARG A 74 10.34 -12.35 -12.30
N PRO A 75 9.88 -13.28 -13.15
CA PRO A 75 10.61 -13.62 -14.37
C PRO A 75 10.77 -12.38 -15.26
N THR A 76 12.02 -12.04 -15.62
CA THR A 76 12.32 -11.05 -16.64
C THR A 76 12.84 -11.75 -17.88
N TRP A 77 12.25 -11.49 -19.04
CA TRP A 77 12.83 -11.95 -20.30
C TRP A 77 14.06 -11.10 -20.65
N ARG A 78 15.15 -11.73 -21.09
CA ARG A 78 16.32 -11.05 -21.65
C ARG A 78 16.56 -11.56 -23.06
N GLN A 79 16.69 -10.63 -24.01
CA GLN A 79 17.14 -10.95 -25.37
C GLN A 79 18.58 -11.45 -25.32
N PRO A 80 18.89 -12.57 -26.00
CA PRO A 80 20.27 -13.00 -26.24
C PRO A 80 21.08 -11.96 -27.03
#